data_AF-A0A382ZCC2-F1
#
_entry.id   AF-A0A382ZCC2-F1
#
_cell.length_a   1.000
_cell.length_b   1.000
_cell.length_c   1.000
_cell.angle_alpha   90.00
_cell.angle_beta   90.00
_cell.angle_gamma   90.00
#
_symmetry.space_group_name_H-M   'P 1'
#
loop_
_entity.id
_entity.type
_entity.pdbx_description
1 polymer ?
#
loop_
_entity_poly.entity_id
_entity_poly.type
_entity_poly.pdbx_seq_one_letter_code
_entity_poly.pdbx_strand_id
1 'polypeptide(L)' 'MKQSKRYIENLDRIDRNKEYGLDEAAALLIDFSKTKFDESIEMAINLGV' A
#
# COMPACT_ATOMS: atom_id res chain seq x y z
N MET A 1 -14.81 -10.49 -8.09
CA MET A 1 -13.59 -11.07 -7.49
C MET A 1 -13.67 -10.89 -5.99
N LYS A 2 -13.64 -11.97 -5.20
CA LYS A 2 -13.73 -11.88 -3.74
C LYS A 2 -12.33 -11.56 -3.19
N GLN A 3 -12.12 -10.33 -2.76
CA GLN A 3 -10.85 -9.91 -2.16
C GLN A 3 -10.72 -10.48 -0.74
N SER A 4 -9.50 -10.76 -0.31
CA SER A 4 -9.23 -11.26 1.04
C SER A 4 -9.55 -10.16 2.07
N LYS A 5 -9.99 -10.55 3.27
CA LYS A 5 -10.34 -9.60 4.35
C LYS A 5 -9.19 -8.60 4.61
N ARG A 6 -7.97 -9.10 4.61
CA ARG A 6 -6.74 -8.32 4.75
C ARG A 6 -6.58 -7.22 3.69
N TYR A 7 -6.92 -7.53 2.44
CA TYR A 7 -6.82 -6.57 1.35
C TYR A 7 -7.82 -5.43 1.52
N ILE A 8 -9.05 -5.75 1.96
CA ILE A 8 -10.10 -4.76 2.21
C ILE A 8 -9.70 -3.84 3.38
N GLU A 9 -9.23 -4.42 4.49
CA GLU A 9 -8.75 -3.66 5.66
C GLU A 9 -7.59 -2.72 5.31
N ASN A 10 -6.64 -3.16 4.49
CA ASN A 10 -5.54 -2.30 4.05
C ASN A 10 -6.03 -1.19 3.10
N LEU A 11 -7.02 -1.45 2.24
CA LEU A 11 -7.60 -0.44 1.37
C LEU A 11 -8.36 0.64 2.14
N ASP A 12 -9.06 0.29 3.22
CA ASP A 12 -9.79 1.26 4.05
C ASP A 12 -8.83 2.23 4.77
N ARG A 13 -7.57 1.83 4.96
CA ARG A 13 -6.52 2.67 5.56
C ARG A 13 -5.81 3.60 4.56
N ILE A 14 -6.06 3.44 3.26
CA ILE A 14 -5.44 4.23 2.19
C ILE A 14 -6.47 5.20 1.60
N ASP A 15 -6.14 6.48 1.56
CA ASP A 15 -6.92 7.46 0.80
C ASP A 15 -6.32 7.63 -0.61
N ARG A 16 -7.08 7.25 -1.64
CA ARG A 16 -6.62 7.34 -3.03
C ARG A 16 -6.60 8.77 -3.57
N ASN A 17 -7.28 9.71 -2.90
CA ASN A 17 -7.32 11.11 -3.31
C ASN A 17 -6.21 11.95 -2.65
N LYS A 18 -5.48 11.37 -1.69
CA LYS A 18 -4.40 12.05 -1.00
C LYS A 18 -3.06 11.71 -1.66
N GLU A 19 -2.29 12.74 -1.98
CA GLU A 19 -0.87 12.58 -2.29
C GLU A 19 -0.08 12.44 -0.99
N TYR A 20 0.46 11.26 -0.76
CA TYR A 20 1.32 10.99 0.38
C TYR A 20 2.75 11.41 0.04
N GLY A 21 3.42 12.09 0.98
CA GLY A 21 4.85 12.30 0.90
C GLY A 21 5.61 10.97 0.98
N LEU A 22 6.86 10.95 0.53
CA LEU A 22 7.66 9.72 0.41
C LEU A 22 7.85 9.02 1.77
N ASP A 23 8.13 9.79 2.83
CA ASP A 23 8.28 9.27 4.20
C ASP A 23 6.96 8.78 4.79
N GLU A 24 5.86 9.51 4.54
CA GLU A 24 4.52 9.16 5.02
C GLU A 24 4.03 7.87 4.34
N ALA A 25 4.26 7.74 3.04
CA ALA A 25 3.95 6.54 2.27
C ALA A 25 4.77 5.33 2.76
N ALA A 26 6.07 5.50 3.01
CA ALA A 26 6.92 4.42 3.52
C ALA A 26 6.49 3.94 4.91
N ALA A 27 6.14 4.85 5.82
CA ALA A 27 5.64 4.51 7.13
C ALA A 27 4.29 3.75 7.06
N LEU A 28 3.37 4.22 6.20
CA LEU A 28 2.09 3.58 5.97
C LEU A 28 2.25 2.15 5.43
N LEU A 29 3.20 1.95 4.51
CA LEU A 29 3.50 0.64 3.93
C LEU A 29 3.98 -0.38 4.98
N ILE A 30 4.82 0.06 5.93
CA ILE A 30 5.35 -0.81 7.00
C ILE A 30 4.28 -1.14 8.04
N ASP A 31 3.31 -0.24 8.24
CA ASP A 31 2.21 -0.40 9.21
C ASP A 31 1.05 -1.28 8.68
N PHE A 32 1.08 -1.67 7.41
CA PHE A 32 0.15 -2.68 6.90
C PHE A 32 0.34 -4.03 7.59
N SER A 33 -0.72 -4.83 7.56
CA SER A 33 -0.77 -6.15 8.17
C SER A 33 0.28 -7.10 7.55
N LYS A 34 1.42 -7.23 8.25
CA LYS A 34 2.57 -8.02 7.81
C LYS A 34 2.20 -9.49 7.61
N THR A 35 2.59 -10.03 6.46
CA THR A 35 2.69 -11.48 6.27
C THR A 35 3.83 -12.05 7.13
N LYS A 36 3.87 -13.38 7.26
CA LYS A 36 4.91 -14.09 8.03
C LYS A 36 6.24 -14.26 7.26
N PHE A 37 6.43 -13.52 6.17
CA PHE A 37 7.60 -13.61 5.30
C PHE A 37 8.08 -12.20 4.95
N ASP A 38 9.29 -12.10 4.39
CA ASP A 38 9.86 -10.83 3.96
C ASP A 38 9.14 -10.33 2.70
N GLU A 39 8.38 -9.25 2.86
CA GLU A 39 7.60 -8.64 1.78
C GLU A 39 8.51 -7.78 0.89
N SER A 40 8.19 -7.73 -0.41
CA SER A 40 8.85 -6.85 -1.36
C SER A 40 7.99 -5.61 -1.61
N ILE A 41 8.61 -4.44 -1.59
CA ILE A 41 7.95 -3.16 -1.88
C ILE A 41 8.09 -2.87 -3.37
N GLU A 42 6.97 -2.75 -4.08
CA GLU A 42 6.93 -2.37 -5.49
C GLU A 42 6.53 -0.90 -5.66
N MET A 43 7.15 -0.22 -6.63
CA MET A 43 6.85 1.17 -6.98
C MET A 43 6.36 1.22 -8.42
N ALA A 44 5.10 1.61 -8.62
CA ALA A 44 4.52 1.79 -9.95
C ALA A 44 4.63 3.26 -10.38
N ILE A 45 5.43 3.54 -11.41
CA ILE A 45 5.62 4.88 -11.96
C ILE A 45 5.04 4.90 -13.38
N ASN A 46 4.07 5.78 -13.64
CA ASN A 46 3.56 6.01 -14.99
C ASN A 46 4.43 7.08 -15.67
N LEU A 47 5.28 6.66 -16.60
CA LEU A 47 6.27 7.52 -17.26
C LEU A 47 5.72 8.32 -18.45
N GLY A 48 4.46 8.12 -18.86
CA GLY A 48 3.73 9.02 -19.76
C GLY A 48 4.36 9.31 -21.13
N VAL A 49 5.32 8.50 -21.57
CA VAL A 49 5.99 8.61 -22.88
C VAL A 49 5.19 7.99 -24.00
#